data_AF-A0A817HGM0-F1
#
_entry.id   AF-A0A817HGM0-F1
#
_cell.length_a   1.000
_cell.length_b   1.000
_cell.length_c   1.000
_cell.angle_alpha   90.00
_cell.angle_beta   90.00
_cell.angle_gamma   90.00
#
_symmetry.space_group_name_H-M   'P 1'
#
loop_
_entity.id
_entity.type
_entity.pdbx_description
1 polymer ?
#
loop_
_entity_poly.entity_id
_entity_poly.type
_entity_poly.pdbx_seq_one_letter_code
_entity_poly.pdbx_strand_id
1 'polypeptide(L)'
;MGSMLLVPANYNHSMIVFYSPRGVNEAMREWGQSMRQAFNRTVRYRLNDITINSLGYYTDNGGYYYYHTETEMNYEETIISISHKISLPFNYIQLDSWWYYKGIGDGVSEWSPRPDIFPDGLPMVHRRLENLPLAAHNRYWASDTIYTKKYAFVIDHANGKALPKGNDSFWIDLLGEASRDWGLILYEQDWLNVQTIDFTPTRTDIHLGHQWLTSMGKAADQIGVNIQYCMSLPRHALQALEIPRVTQARVSDDYAVHLRQQGSQWNIGVSSMLADAIGLAPYKDVFWSSSNEPEAPYKVPVMEPVPDREILIATLSTGPVTPGDAINYTDVNRIMRCCNQRGLILKPDRPITLIDALVADWAQNNGVAQGELYSTRSTL
;
A
#
# COMPACT_ATOMS: atom_id res chain seq x y z
N MET A 1 10.45 12.55 14.26
CA MET A 1 11.62 12.24 15.12
C MET A 1 11.29 11.52 16.44
N GLY A 2 10.02 11.39 16.86
CA GLY A 2 9.70 10.94 18.23
C GLY A 2 10.26 9.59 18.71
N SER A 3 10.68 8.69 17.81
CA SER A 3 11.25 7.38 18.14
C SER A 3 12.78 7.27 18.03
N MET A 4 13.48 8.38 17.74
CA MET A 4 14.96 8.39 17.64
C MET A 4 15.58 8.19 19.03
N LEU A 5 16.57 7.30 19.11
CA LEU A 5 17.38 7.03 20.30
C LEU A 5 18.61 7.96 20.38
N LEU A 6 19.07 8.47 19.24
CA LEU A 6 20.19 9.40 19.17
C LEU A 6 19.87 10.52 18.19
N VAL A 7 20.21 11.75 18.58
CA VAL A 7 20.19 12.93 17.72
C VAL A 7 21.58 13.57 17.79
N PRO A 8 22.24 13.85 16.66
CA PRO A 8 23.57 14.46 16.65
C PRO A 8 23.61 15.82 17.34
N ALA A 9 24.77 16.18 17.90
CA ALA A 9 25.00 17.53 18.39
C ALA A 9 24.78 18.55 17.27
N ASN A 10 24.22 19.72 17.63
CA ASN A 10 23.90 20.81 16.71
C ASN A 10 22.84 20.46 15.63
N TYR A 11 22.06 19.40 15.83
CA TYR A 11 20.91 19.12 14.97
C TYR A 11 19.84 20.21 15.11
N ASN A 12 19.32 20.71 13.98
CA ASN A 12 18.25 21.70 13.96
C ASN A 12 16.94 21.07 13.47
N HIS A 13 15.84 21.37 14.14
CA HIS A 13 14.50 20.99 13.74
C HIS A 13 13.64 22.24 13.57
N SER A 14 12.84 22.27 12.52
CA SER A 14 11.87 23.34 12.28
C SER A 14 10.49 22.75 12.10
N MET A 15 9.49 23.48 12.58
CA MET A 15 8.08 23.11 12.47
C MET A 15 7.32 24.21 11.74
N ILE A 16 6.31 23.81 10.97
CA ILE A 16 5.34 24.70 10.36
C ILE A 16 4.02 24.48 11.08
N VAL A 17 3.47 25.57 11.62
CA VAL A 17 2.11 25.57 12.18
C VAL A 17 1.20 26.20 11.15
N PHE A 18 0.11 25.51 10.83
CA PHE A 18 -0.86 25.96 9.86
C PHE A 18 -2.23 26.10 10.52
N TYR A 19 -2.97 27.16 10.17
CA TYR A 19 -4.29 27.45 10.70
C TYR A 19 -5.21 27.89 9.57
N SER A 20 -6.47 27.45 9.60
CA SER A 20 -7.51 27.95 8.70
C SER A 20 -8.80 28.20 9.48
N PRO A 21 -9.49 29.35 9.28
CA PRO A 21 -10.80 29.60 9.87
C PRO A 21 -11.91 28.76 9.22
N ARG A 22 -11.59 28.01 8.14
CA ARG A 22 -12.55 27.17 7.39
C ARG A 22 -12.56 25.70 7.83
N GLY A 23 -11.86 25.36 8.90
CA GLY A 23 -11.83 24.00 9.45
C GLY A 23 -10.53 23.24 9.17
N VAL A 24 -10.41 22.05 9.76
CA VAL A 24 -9.19 21.22 9.72
C VAL A 24 -8.91 20.65 8.34
N ASN A 25 -9.95 20.31 7.56
CA ASN A 25 -9.79 19.87 6.17
C ASN A 25 -9.12 20.96 5.31
N GLU A 26 -9.49 22.22 5.52
CA GLU A 26 -8.84 23.33 4.84
C GLU A 26 -7.40 23.51 5.31
N ALA A 27 -7.19 23.52 6.63
CA ALA A 27 -5.87 23.72 7.21
C ALA A 27 -4.87 22.64 6.75
N MET A 28 -5.26 21.36 6.76
CA MET A 28 -4.40 20.29 6.26
C MET A 28 -4.12 20.41 4.77
N ARG A 29 -5.11 20.81 3.97
CA ARG A 29 -4.91 20.98 2.54
C ARG A 29 -3.95 22.12 2.21
N GLU A 30 -4.13 23.28 2.83
CA GLU A 30 -3.26 24.44 2.61
C GLU A 30 -1.84 24.15 3.12
N TRP A 31 -1.70 23.50 4.29
CA TRP A 31 -0.42 22.96 4.76
C TRP A 31 0.23 22.03 3.73
N GLY A 32 -0.54 21.05 3.23
CA GLY A 32 -0.06 20.08 2.24
C GLY A 32 0.36 20.74 0.93
N GLN A 33 -0.36 21.77 0.48
CA GLN A 33 0.03 22.57 -0.68
C GLN A 33 1.37 23.27 -0.45
N SER A 34 1.58 23.90 0.70
CA SER A 34 2.86 24.52 1.05
C SER A 34 3.99 23.48 1.12
N MET A 35 3.74 22.31 1.69
CA MET A 35 4.72 21.22 1.74
C MET A 35 5.07 20.73 0.33
N ARG A 36 4.08 20.47 -0.53
CA ARG A 36 4.35 20.04 -1.92
C ARG A 36 5.12 21.10 -2.71
N GLN A 37 4.83 22.39 -2.51
CA GLN A 37 5.59 23.48 -3.12
C GLN A 37 7.04 23.49 -2.62
N ALA A 38 7.27 23.40 -1.30
CA ALA A 38 8.61 23.41 -0.72
C ALA A 38 9.49 22.26 -1.19
N PHE A 39 8.90 21.09 -1.47
CA PHE A 39 9.61 19.89 -1.92
C PHE A 39 9.50 19.65 -3.44
N ASN A 40 8.93 20.59 -4.20
CA ASN A 40 8.67 20.44 -5.64
C ASN A 40 7.90 19.14 -6.00
N ARG A 41 7.04 18.66 -5.12
CA ARG A 41 6.25 17.46 -5.36
C ARG A 41 5.12 17.75 -6.34
N THR A 42 5.10 16.97 -7.43
CA THR A 42 3.97 16.94 -8.36
C THR A 42 3.08 15.73 -8.09
N VAL A 43 1.82 15.80 -8.50
CA VAL A 43 0.87 14.66 -8.46
C VAL A 43 0.78 13.93 -9.80
N ARG A 44 1.70 14.20 -10.74
CA ARG A 44 1.65 13.66 -12.10
C ARG A 44 1.67 12.14 -12.11
N TYR A 45 2.53 11.50 -11.31
CA TYR A 45 2.58 10.05 -11.26
C TYR A 45 1.32 9.46 -10.63
N ARG A 46 0.81 10.04 -9.52
CA ARG A 46 -0.49 9.65 -8.93
C ARG A 46 -1.63 9.70 -9.95
N LEU A 47 -1.74 10.78 -10.73
CA LEU A 47 -2.82 10.94 -11.72
C LEU A 47 -2.74 9.96 -12.89
N ASN A 48 -1.54 9.47 -13.23
CA ASN A 48 -1.32 8.54 -14.34
C ASN A 48 -1.07 7.09 -13.89
N ASP A 49 -1.21 6.81 -12.60
CA ASP A 49 -1.00 5.47 -12.06
C ASP A 49 -2.18 4.56 -12.40
N ILE A 50 -1.91 3.46 -13.12
CA ILE A 50 -2.92 2.47 -13.48
C ILE A 50 -3.56 1.86 -12.23
N THR A 51 -2.78 1.64 -11.17
CA THR A 51 -3.26 1.00 -9.94
C THR A 51 -4.25 1.86 -9.17
N ILE A 52 -4.22 3.17 -9.39
CA ILE A 52 -5.10 4.16 -8.78
C ILE A 52 -6.34 4.41 -9.64
N ASN A 53 -6.23 4.33 -10.96
CA ASN A 53 -7.29 4.71 -11.88
C ASN A 53 -8.13 3.55 -12.41
N SER A 54 -7.61 2.33 -12.36
CA SER A 54 -8.30 1.15 -12.88
C SER A 54 -8.53 0.11 -11.78
N LEU A 55 -9.58 -0.69 -11.95
CA LEU A 55 -9.92 -1.81 -11.08
C LEU A 55 -8.77 -2.84 -11.10
N GLY A 56 -8.29 -3.21 -9.93
CA GLY A 56 -7.29 -4.27 -9.74
C GLY A 56 -7.85 -5.44 -8.94
N TYR A 57 -7.01 -6.45 -8.72
CA TYR A 57 -7.32 -7.56 -7.82
C TYR A 57 -6.14 -7.81 -6.88
N TYR A 58 -6.39 -7.90 -5.57
CA TYR A 58 -5.33 -8.06 -4.56
C TYR A 58 -5.44 -9.40 -3.84
N THR A 59 -4.27 -9.96 -3.48
CA THR A 59 -4.15 -11.19 -2.67
C THR A 59 -3.59 -10.90 -1.28
N ASP A 60 -3.79 -9.66 -0.82
CA ASP A 60 -3.29 -9.08 0.44
C ASP A 60 -4.04 -9.61 1.68
N ASN A 61 -3.52 -9.35 2.88
CA ASN A 61 -4.04 -9.79 4.18
C ASN A 61 -5.48 -9.31 4.43
N GLY A 62 -6.42 -10.20 4.13
CA GLY A 62 -7.85 -9.92 4.14
C GLY A 62 -8.53 -10.50 2.89
N GLY A 63 -7.80 -10.66 1.78
CA GLY A 63 -8.25 -11.35 0.58
C GLY A 63 -8.36 -12.86 0.77
N TYR A 64 -9.19 -13.51 -0.03
CA TYR A 64 -9.44 -14.95 0.03
C TYR A 64 -8.19 -15.78 -0.26
N TYR A 65 -7.34 -15.32 -1.18
CA TYR A 65 -6.11 -16.02 -1.60
C TYR A 65 -4.85 -15.53 -0.88
N TYR A 66 -4.97 -14.95 0.31
CA TYR A 66 -3.83 -14.61 1.16
C TYR A 66 -3.29 -15.86 1.87
N TYR A 67 -2.10 -16.33 1.50
CA TYR A 67 -1.55 -17.63 1.97
C TYR A 67 -2.52 -18.80 1.71
N HIS A 68 -3.32 -18.71 0.65
CA HIS A 68 -4.35 -19.65 0.29
C HIS A 68 -4.50 -19.71 -1.24
N THR A 69 -4.77 -20.91 -1.77
CA THR A 69 -4.98 -21.14 -3.20
C THR A 69 -6.39 -21.63 -3.45
N GLU A 70 -6.81 -21.59 -4.71
CA GLU A 70 -8.03 -22.30 -5.10
C GLU A 70 -7.86 -23.81 -4.85
N THR A 71 -8.96 -24.49 -4.52
CA THR A 71 -8.94 -25.91 -4.19
C THR A 71 -8.36 -26.72 -5.34
N GLU A 72 -7.41 -27.60 -5.01
CA GLU A 72 -6.65 -28.44 -5.95
C GLU A 72 -5.74 -27.66 -6.93
N MET A 73 -5.48 -26.36 -6.69
CA MET A 73 -4.58 -25.54 -7.50
C MET A 73 -3.35 -25.07 -6.71
N ASN A 74 -2.26 -24.83 -7.43
CA ASN A 74 -1.17 -24.00 -6.94
C ASN A 74 -1.47 -22.50 -7.16
N TYR A 75 -0.56 -21.62 -6.72
CA TYR A 75 -0.75 -20.18 -6.89
C TYR A 75 -0.73 -19.71 -8.33
N GLU A 76 0.18 -20.24 -9.16
CA GLU A 76 0.22 -19.92 -10.58
C GLU A 76 -1.15 -20.15 -11.25
N GLU A 77 -1.71 -21.34 -11.04
CA GLU A 77 -3.03 -21.73 -11.55
C GLU A 77 -4.15 -20.88 -10.96
N THR A 78 -4.06 -20.55 -9.66
CA THR A 78 -5.03 -19.69 -8.97
C THR A 78 -5.04 -18.28 -9.56
N ILE A 79 -3.88 -17.64 -9.70
CA ILE A 79 -3.75 -16.27 -10.26
C ILE A 79 -4.26 -16.21 -11.70
N ILE A 80 -3.92 -17.20 -12.53
CA ILE A 80 -4.43 -17.29 -13.90
C ILE A 80 -5.95 -17.51 -13.91
N SER A 81 -6.46 -18.34 -13.01
CA SER A 81 -7.90 -18.61 -12.89
C SER A 81 -8.68 -17.37 -12.44
N ILE A 82 -8.14 -16.54 -11.54
CA ILE A 82 -8.73 -15.27 -11.15
C ILE A 82 -8.99 -14.41 -12.39
N SER A 83 -7.98 -14.22 -13.24
CA SER A 83 -8.09 -13.40 -14.45
C SER A 83 -9.06 -13.96 -15.50
N HIS A 84 -9.19 -15.29 -15.61
CA HIS A 84 -10.01 -15.91 -16.66
C HIS A 84 -11.43 -16.25 -16.23
N LYS A 85 -11.68 -16.49 -14.93
CA LYS A 85 -12.98 -16.96 -14.42
C LYS A 85 -13.80 -15.85 -13.77
N ILE A 86 -13.16 -14.82 -13.22
CA ILE A 86 -13.88 -13.67 -12.67
C ILE A 86 -14.17 -12.70 -13.82
N SER A 87 -15.45 -12.49 -14.13
CA SER A 87 -15.91 -11.60 -15.20
C SER A 87 -15.83 -10.11 -14.81
N LEU A 88 -14.66 -9.65 -14.38
CA LEU A 88 -14.37 -8.25 -14.06
C LEU A 88 -13.24 -7.71 -14.94
N PRO A 89 -13.27 -6.43 -15.32
CA PRO A 89 -12.24 -5.80 -16.15
C PRO A 89 -11.02 -5.41 -15.29
N PHE A 90 -10.34 -6.40 -14.71
CA PHE A 90 -9.10 -6.16 -13.98
C PHE A 90 -8.03 -5.63 -14.93
N ASN A 91 -7.30 -4.61 -14.50
CA ASN A 91 -6.21 -4.00 -15.25
C ASN A 91 -4.83 -4.32 -14.66
N TYR A 92 -4.79 -4.98 -13.50
CA TYR A 92 -3.59 -5.47 -12.84
C TYR A 92 -3.95 -6.44 -11.71
N ILE A 93 -2.99 -7.29 -11.32
CA ILE A 93 -3.11 -8.19 -10.16
C ILE A 93 -1.94 -7.92 -9.21
N GLN A 94 -2.20 -7.95 -7.91
CA GLN A 94 -1.17 -7.85 -6.88
C GLN A 94 -0.78 -9.24 -6.34
N LEU A 95 0.53 -9.46 -6.23
CA LEU A 95 1.14 -10.62 -5.59
C LEU A 95 1.61 -10.23 -4.19
N ASP A 96 0.96 -10.79 -3.17
CA ASP A 96 1.27 -10.44 -1.78
C ASP A 96 2.48 -11.21 -1.21
N SER A 97 2.79 -11.06 0.07
CA SER A 97 3.95 -11.59 0.77
C SER A 97 4.20 -13.10 0.66
N TRP A 98 3.31 -13.89 0.05
CA TRP A 98 3.45 -15.35 -0.12
C TRP A 98 4.40 -15.77 -1.26
N TRP A 99 4.71 -14.90 -2.24
CA TRP A 99 5.36 -15.34 -3.49
C TRP A 99 6.89 -15.44 -3.48
N TYR A 100 7.58 -14.78 -2.55
CA TYR A 100 9.05 -14.72 -2.47
C TYR A 100 9.60 -15.46 -1.25
N TYR A 101 10.93 -15.61 -1.18
CA TYR A 101 11.62 -16.31 -0.10
C TYR A 101 11.73 -15.44 1.16
N LYS A 102 11.46 -16.09 2.29
CA LYS A 102 11.55 -15.47 3.61
C LYS A 102 12.75 -16.00 4.40
N GLY A 103 13.35 -15.14 5.19
CA GLY A 103 14.45 -15.44 6.10
C GLY A 103 14.04 -15.24 7.55
N ILE A 104 14.99 -14.77 8.36
CA ILE A 104 14.77 -14.50 9.78
C ILE A 104 13.55 -13.59 10.00
N GLY A 105 12.67 -14.03 10.92
CA GLY A 105 11.47 -13.29 11.33
C GLY A 105 10.38 -13.17 10.27
N ASP A 106 10.45 -13.97 9.20
CA ASP A 106 9.60 -13.83 8.00
C ASP A 106 9.88 -12.55 7.19
N GLY A 107 11.06 -11.93 7.36
CA GLY A 107 11.55 -10.85 6.50
C GLY A 107 12.00 -11.38 5.13
N VAL A 108 12.21 -10.49 4.17
CA VAL A 108 12.62 -10.87 2.81
C VAL A 108 14.08 -11.32 2.81
N SER A 109 14.33 -12.58 2.44
CA SER A 109 15.69 -13.10 2.24
C SER A 109 16.11 -13.01 0.77
N GLU A 110 15.19 -13.30 -0.14
CA GLU A 110 15.36 -13.18 -1.59
C GLU A 110 14.01 -12.84 -2.22
N TRP A 111 13.95 -11.71 -2.92
CA TRP A 111 12.74 -11.19 -3.56
C TRP A 111 12.67 -11.71 -5.00
N SER A 112 12.46 -13.02 -5.13
CA SER A 112 12.40 -13.72 -6.42
C SER A 112 11.31 -14.80 -6.36
N PRO A 113 10.68 -15.10 -7.51
CA PRO A 113 9.57 -16.04 -7.54
C PRO A 113 10.03 -17.43 -7.15
N ARG A 114 9.28 -18.02 -6.23
CA ARG A 114 9.54 -19.37 -5.76
C ARG A 114 9.01 -20.42 -6.74
N PRO A 115 9.81 -21.42 -7.17
CA PRO A 115 9.36 -22.46 -8.11
C PRO A 115 8.22 -23.33 -7.57
N ASP A 116 8.06 -23.45 -6.25
CA ASP A 116 6.93 -24.19 -5.66
C ASP A 116 5.62 -23.39 -5.64
N ILE A 117 5.69 -22.08 -5.93
CA ILE A 117 4.54 -21.17 -6.06
C ILE A 117 4.25 -20.91 -7.55
N PHE A 118 5.30 -20.66 -8.34
CA PHE A 118 5.27 -20.40 -9.77
C PHE A 118 6.20 -21.36 -10.52
N PRO A 119 5.77 -22.61 -10.78
CA PRO A 119 6.60 -23.62 -11.42
C PRO A 119 7.11 -23.22 -12.81
N ASP A 120 6.35 -22.43 -13.56
CA ASP A 120 6.77 -21.93 -14.88
C ASP A 120 7.46 -20.55 -14.79
N GLY A 121 7.51 -19.95 -13.60
CA GLY A 121 8.08 -18.64 -13.31
C GLY A 121 7.20 -17.47 -13.76
N LEU A 122 7.36 -16.33 -13.10
CA LEU A 122 6.57 -15.11 -13.38
C LEU A 122 6.58 -14.62 -14.84
N PRO A 123 7.66 -14.75 -15.63
CA PRO A 123 7.60 -14.39 -17.05
C PRO A 123 6.56 -15.21 -17.85
N MET A 124 6.37 -16.49 -17.51
CA MET A 124 5.34 -17.31 -18.13
C MET A 124 3.96 -16.94 -17.63
N VAL A 125 3.80 -16.70 -16.32
CA VAL A 125 2.55 -16.22 -15.72
C VAL A 125 2.10 -14.93 -16.39
N HIS A 126 3.00 -13.95 -16.52
CA HIS A 126 2.72 -12.67 -17.16
C HIS A 126 2.19 -12.83 -18.59
N ARG A 127 2.79 -13.74 -19.38
CA ARG A 127 2.29 -14.07 -20.73
C ARG A 127 0.93 -14.74 -20.72
N ARG A 128 0.69 -15.67 -19.79
CA ARG A 128 -0.59 -16.39 -19.63
C ARG A 128 -1.71 -15.49 -19.13
N LEU A 129 -1.36 -14.39 -18.47
CA LEU A 129 -2.25 -13.27 -18.11
C LEU A 129 -2.39 -12.23 -19.24
N GLU A 130 -2.00 -12.56 -20.48
CA GLU A 130 -2.06 -11.63 -21.63
C GLU A 130 -1.28 -10.31 -21.40
N ASN A 131 -0.18 -10.40 -20.65
CA ASN A 131 0.67 -9.30 -20.23
C ASN A 131 0.01 -8.31 -19.26
N LEU A 132 -1.01 -8.74 -18.51
CA LEU A 132 -1.61 -7.96 -17.44
C LEU A 132 -0.53 -7.47 -16.46
N PRO A 133 -0.42 -6.16 -16.18
CA PRO A 133 0.54 -5.62 -15.24
C PRO A 133 0.45 -6.24 -13.85
N LEU A 134 1.60 -6.34 -13.17
CA LEU A 134 1.67 -6.87 -11.81
C LEU A 134 2.08 -5.79 -10.81
N ALA A 135 1.43 -5.82 -9.65
CA ALA A 135 1.88 -5.16 -8.43
C ALA A 135 2.48 -6.23 -7.51
N ALA A 136 3.49 -5.88 -6.71
CA ALA A 136 4.12 -6.87 -5.84
C ALA A 136 4.54 -6.30 -4.49
N HIS A 137 4.19 -7.06 -3.45
CA HIS A 137 4.47 -6.80 -2.06
C HIS A 137 5.96 -7.03 -1.70
N ASN A 138 6.47 -6.26 -0.74
CA ASN A 138 7.73 -6.50 -0.05
C ASN A 138 7.62 -6.19 1.46
N ARG A 139 8.10 -7.10 2.32
CA ARG A 139 8.19 -6.89 3.78
C ARG A 139 9.41 -6.04 4.16
N TYR A 140 9.80 -6.05 5.43
CA TYR A 140 11.13 -5.67 5.86
C TYR A 140 12.18 -6.66 5.35
N TRP A 141 13.45 -6.26 5.24
CA TRP A 141 14.55 -7.13 4.80
C TRP A 141 15.11 -7.95 5.96
N ALA A 142 15.26 -9.26 5.77
CA ALA A 142 15.82 -10.13 6.81
C ALA A 142 17.35 -9.95 6.91
N SER A 143 17.92 -10.13 8.11
CA SER A 143 19.37 -10.01 8.33
C SER A 143 20.21 -11.06 7.58
N ASP A 144 19.59 -12.16 7.16
CA ASP A 144 20.18 -13.24 6.37
C ASP A 144 19.86 -13.12 4.87
N THR A 145 19.44 -11.94 4.40
CA THR A 145 19.18 -11.71 2.98
C THR A 145 20.41 -11.98 2.11
N ILE A 146 20.20 -12.69 1.01
CA ILE A 146 21.27 -13.08 0.09
C ILE A 146 21.92 -11.88 -0.61
N TYR A 147 21.21 -10.75 -0.66
CA TYR A 147 21.65 -9.53 -1.33
C TYR A 147 22.88 -8.91 -0.67
N THR A 148 23.14 -9.19 0.61
CA THR A 148 24.36 -8.80 1.33
C THR A 148 25.65 -9.33 0.68
N LYS A 149 25.57 -10.38 -0.15
CA LYS A 149 26.72 -10.94 -0.88
C LYS A 149 27.18 -10.05 -2.04
N LYS A 150 26.29 -9.21 -2.58
CA LYS A 150 26.54 -8.37 -3.76
C LYS A 150 26.43 -6.87 -3.48
N TYR A 151 25.58 -6.49 -2.53
CA TYR A 151 25.18 -5.10 -2.28
C TYR A 151 25.42 -4.68 -0.83
N ALA A 152 25.50 -3.38 -0.61
CA ALA A 152 25.71 -2.78 0.70
C ALA A 152 24.41 -2.76 1.52
N PHE A 153 24.40 -3.51 2.62
CA PHE A 153 23.31 -3.53 3.59
C PHE A 153 23.80 -3.12 4.98
N VAL A 154 22.99 -2.37 5.70
CA VAL A 154 23.13 -2.18 7.14
C VAL A 154 22.39 -3.34 7.81
N ILE A 155 23.03 -4.03 8.75
CA ILE A 155 22.46 -5.22 9.38
C ILE A 155 22.31 -4.99 10.89
N ASP A 156 21.14 -5.33 11.40
CA ASP A 156 20.81 -5.40 12.82
C ASP A 156 20.55 -6.86 13.19
N HIS A 157 21.62 -7.58 13.51
CA HIS A 157 21.56 -9.00 13.88
C HIS A 157 20.72 -9.23 15.14
N ALA A 158 20.66 -8.27 16.06
CA ALA A 158 19.92 -8.42 17.31
C ALA A 158 18.40 -8.47 17.06
N ASN A 159 17.93 -7.73 16.05
CA ASN A 159 16.52 -7.69 15.68
C ASN A 159 16.17 -8.46 14.39
N GLY A 160 17.15 -9.19 13.84
CA GLY A 160 16.96 -10.05 12.66
C GLY A 160 16.67 -9.30 11.36
N LYS A 161 17.07 -8.03 11.25
CA LYS A 161 16.69 -7.13 10.14
C LYS A 161 17.92 -6.59 9.40
N ALA A 162 17.72 -6.24 8.15
CA ALA A 162 18.69 -5.48 7.37
C ALA A 162 18.00 -4.34 6.61
N LEU A 163 18.79 -3.49 5.98
CA LEU A 163 18.31 -2.41 5.13
C LEU A 163 19.35 -2.13 4.03
N PRO A 164 18.95 -2.02 2.75
CA PRO A 164 19.87 -1.59 1.72
C PRO A 164 20.32 -0.16 2.01
N LYS A 165 21.63 0.07 1.96
CA LYS A 165 22.25 1.35 2.32
C LYS A 165 21.91 2.47 1.32
N GLY A 166 21.53 2.10 0.09
CA GLY A 166 21.02 3.01 -0.93
C GLY A 166 22.09 3.73 -1.76
N ASN A 167 23.35 3.30 -1.69
CA ASN A 167 24.48 3.90 -2.39
C ASN A 167 25.07 3.02 -3.52
N ASP A 168 24.34 2.00 -3.97
CA ASP A 168 24.73 1.08 -5.03
C ASP A 168 23.56 0.78 -6.00
N SER A 169 23.73 -0.19 -6.90
CA SER A 169 22.75 -0.54 -7.93
C SER A 169 21.59 -1.41 -7.44
N PHE A 170 21.51 -1.74 -6.14
CA PHE A 170 20.55 -2.73 -5.62
C PHE A 170 19.12 -2.51 -6.12
N TRP A 171 18.58 -1.30 -5.95
CA TRP A 171 17.21 -0.99 -6.34
C TRP A 171 16.99 -0.93 -7.85
N ILE A 172 18.00 -0.51 -8.62
CA ILE A 172 17.94 -0.51 -10.09
C ILE A 172 17.90 -1.94 -10.61
N ASP A 173 18.75 -2.80 -10.08
CA ASP A 173 18.81 -4.21 -10.47
C ASP A 173 17.49 -4.90 -10.08
N LEU A 174 17.05 -4.75 -8.82
CA LEU A 174 15.83 -5.38 -8.31
C LEU A 174 14.56 -4.97 -9.09
N LEU A 175 14.30 -3.67 -9.22
CA LEU A 175 13.09 -3.17 -9.89
C LEU A 175 13.18 -3.30 -11.41
N GLY A 176 14.39 -3.13 -11.97
CA GLY A 176 14.63 -3.24 -13.41
C GLY A 176 14.46 -4.66 -13.92
N GLU A 177 14.95 -5.67 -13.18
CA GLU A 177 14.71 -7.08 -13.48
C GLU A 177 13.21 -7.39 -13.43
N ALA A 178 12.53 -7.02 -12.34
CA ALA A 178 11.12 -7.31 -12.17
C ALA A 178 10.21 -6.65 -13.22
N SER A 179 10.44 -5.37 -13.51
CA SER A 179 9.64 -4.64 -14.51
C SER A 179 9.83 -5.21 -15.92
N ARG A 180 11.08 -5.55 -16.28
CA ARG A 180 11.41 -6.10 -17.60
C ARG A 180 10.94 -7.54 -17.78
N ASP A 181 11.11 -8.38 -16.77
CA ASP A 181 11.00 -9.83 -16.94
C ASP A 181 9.56 -10.31 -16.71
N TRP A 182 8.77 -9.61 -15.89
CA TRP A 182 7.39 -10.01 -15.57
C TRP A 182 6.41 -8.86 -15.34
N GLY A 183 6.70 -7.66 -15.86
CA GLY A 183 5.70 -6.60 -15.97
C GLY A 183 5.31 -5.92 -14.66
N LEU A 184 6.22 -5.85 -13.69
CA LEU A 184 6.02 -5.06 -12.47
C LEU A 184 5.78 -3.58 -12.82
N ILE A 185 4.68 -3.02 -12.31
CA ILE A 185 4.35 -1.59 -12.40
C ILE A 185 4.27 -0.89 -11.03
N LEU A 186 4.07 -1.63 -9.95
CA LEU A 186 3.94 -1.10 -8.60
C LEU A 186 4.71 -1.98 -7.61
N TYR A 187 5.65 -1.38 -6.89
CA TYR A 187 6.32 -1.98 -5.75
C TYR A 187 5.67 -1.52 -4.45
N GLU A 188 5.13 -2.45 -3.69
CA GLU A 188 4.58 -2.18 -2.37
C GLU A 188 5.65 -2.41 -1.30
N GLN A 189 6.06 -1.32 -0.64
CA GLN A 189 6.89 -1.41 0.56
C GLN A 189 5.98 -1.45 1.78
N ASP A 190 5.78 -2.64 2.32
CA ASP A 190 5.02 -2.91 3.54
C ASP A 190 5.94 -3.07 4.76
N TRP A 191 5.35 -3.27 5.94
CA TRP A 191 6.03 -3.40 7.23
C TRP A 191 6.94 -2.21 7.52
N LEU A 192 6.64 -1.03 6.96
CA LEU A 192 7.45 0.17 7.11
C LEU A 192 7.63 0.55 8.58
N ASN A 193 6.56 0.44 9.37
CA ASN A 193 6.61 0.67 10.82
C ASN A 193 7.57 -0.33 11.50
N VAL A 194 7.47 -1.63 11.23
CA VAL A 194 8.32 -2.67 11.84
C VAL A 194 9.77 -2.53 11.40
N GLN A 195 10.03 -2.30 10.11
CA GLN A 195 11.36 -2.01 9.59
C GLN A 195 11.98 -0.76 10.22
N THR A 196 11.19 0.16 10.78
CA THR A 196 11.70 1.41 11.38
C THR A 196 11.76 1.36 12.91
N ILE A 197 10.76 0.76 13.56
CA ILE A 197 10.63 0.70 15.02
C ILE A 197 11.56 -0.37 15.59
N ASP A 198 11.63 -1.52 14.92
CA ASP A 198 12.37 -2.70 15.38
C ASP A 198 13.73 -2.84 14.70
N PHE A 199 14.15 -1.85 13.91
CA PHE A 199 15.50 -1.77 13.34
C PHE A 199 16.24 -0.64 14.03
N THR A 200 17.15 -1.01 14.94
CA THR A 200 17.90 -0.08 15.76
C THR A 200 18.64 0.98 14.93
N PRO A 201 19.29 0.64 13.79
CA PRO A 201 20.01 1.62 12.99
C PRO A 201 19.17 2.81 12.51
N THR A 202 17.90 2.61 12.12
CA THR A 202 17.00 3.73 11.73
C THR A 202 16.57 4.62 12.90
N ARG A 203 16.88 4.20 14.13
CA ARG A 203 16.63 4.96 15.37
C ARG A 203 17.90 5.55 15.96
N THR A 204 19.08 5.19 15.48
CA THR A 204 20.37 5.75 15.93
C THR A 204 21.05 6.60 14.87
N ASP A 205 20.70 6.41 13.59
CA ASP A 205 21.14 7.22 12.46
C ASP A 205 19.96 8.00 11.87
N ILE A 206 20.01 9.34 11.97
CA ILE A 206 18.96 10.24 11.48
C ILE A 206 18.85 10.28 9.94
N HIS A 207 19.87 9.80 9.22
CA HIS A 207 19.93 9.86 7.75
C HIS A 207 19.56 8.53 7.09
N LEU A 208 19.71 7.40 7.79
CA LEU A 208 19.59 6.08 7.18
C LEU A 208 18.22 5.83 6.54
N GLY A 209 17.12 6.18 7.22
CA GLY A 209 15.77 6.02 6.66
C GLY A 209 15.52 6.89 5.42
N HIS A 210 16.04 8.12 5.41
CA HIS A 210 15.97 9.03 4.26
C HIS A 210 16.76 8.49 3.07
N GLN A 211 18.00 8.02 3.29
CA GLN A 211 18.83 7.41 2.26
C GLN A 211 18.18 6.17 1.65
N TRP A 212 17.66 5.28 2.50
CA TRP A 212 16.96 4.08 2.06
C TRP A 212 15.76 4.42 1.16
N LEU A 213 14.81 5.22 1.65
CA LEU A 213 13.58 5.51 0.92
C LEU A 213 13.83 6.34 -0.36
N THR A 214 14.74 7.32 -0.30
CA THR A 214 15.05 8.14 -1.49
C THR A 214 15.86 7.38 -2.55
N SER A 215 16.73 6.43 -2.16
CA SER A 215 17.43 5.58 -3.13
C SER A 215 16.46 4.63 -3.87
N MET A 216 15.54 4.00 -3.14
CA MET A 216 14.43 3.22 -3.71
C MET A 216 13.59 4.07 -4.66
N GLY A 217 13.23 5.29 -4.22
CA GLY A 217 12.46 6.24 -5.00
C GLY A 217 13.12 6.68 -6.31
N LYS A 218 14.43 6.97 -6.29
CA LYS A 218 15.21 7.35 -7.48
C LYS A 218 15.29 6.21 -8.48
N ALA A 219 15.52 4.99 -8.01
CA ALA A 219 15.55 3.82 -8.87
C ALA A 219 14.20 3.54 -9.51
N ALA A 220 13.12 3.60 -8.74
CA ALA A 220 11.75 3.46 -9.23
C ALA A 220 11.42 4.51 -10.31
N ASP A 221 11.89 5.75 -10.15
CA ASP A 221 11.68 6.81 -11.14
C ASP A 221 12.40 6.55 -12.46
N GLN A 222 13.64 6.06 -12.39
CA GLN A 222 14.46 5.69 -13.55
C GLN A 222 13.87 4.49 -14.30
N ILE A 223 13.36 3.49 -13.59
CA ILE A 223 12.80 2.27 -14.19
C ILE A 223 11.37 2.48 -14.69
N GLY A 224 10.60 3.38 -14.08
CA GLY A 224 9.21 3.62 -14.43
C GLY A 224 8.20 2.87 -13.55
N VAL A 225 8.62 2.39 -12.37
CA VAL A 225 7.78 1.69 -11.40
C VAL A 225 7.27 2.68 -10.35
N ASN A 226 6.00 2.58 -9.97
CA ASN A 226 5.44 3.35 -8.86
C ASN A 226 5.61 2.61 -7.54
N ILE A 227 5.42 3.31 -6.42
CA ILE A 227 5.59 2.78 -5.07
C ILE A 227 4.32 2.99 -4.26
N GLN A 228 3.88 1.95 -3.57
CA GLN A 228 2.89 1.99 -2.51
C GLN A 228 3.59 1.88 -1.14
N TYR A 229 3.20 2.73 -0.20
CA TYR A 229 3.61 2.60 1.20
C TYR A 229 2.52 1.92 2.03
N CYS A 230 2.92 0.89 2.77
CA CYS A 230 2.01 0.10 3.58
C CYS A 230 2.55 -0.01 5.02
N MET A 231 1.64 -0.07 6.00
CA MET A 231 1.94 0.13 7.43
C MET A 231 2.83 1.37 7.71
N SER A 232 2.54 2.47 7.02
CA SER A 232 3.41 3.65 7.02
C SER A 232 3.22 4.52 8.28
N LEU A 233 4.34 4.94 8.90
CA LEU A 233 4.32 5.97 9.93
C LEU A 233 4.20 7.35 9.28
N PRO A 234 3.75 8.40 10.00
CA PRO A 234 3.68 9.76 9.46
C PRO A 234 5.01 10.26 8.87
N ARG A 235 6.15 9.80 9.39
CA ARG A 235 7.48 10.12 8.82
C ARG A 235 7.70 9.54 7.42
N HIS A 236 7.14 8.37 7.11
CA HIS A 236 7.23 7.77 5.78
C HIS A 236 6.31 8.49 4.81
N ALA A 237 5.08 8.82 5.25
CA ALA A 237 4.17 9.66 4.48
C ALA A 237 4.84 11.01 4.11
N LEU A 238 5.47 11.69 5.08
CA LEU A 238 6.23 12.91 4.81
C LEU A 238 7.42 12.70 3.87
N GLN A 239 8.13 11.58 3.96
CA GLN A 239 9.25 11.27 3.07
C GLN A 239 8.80 11.17 1.59
N ALA A 240 7.54 10.80 1.33
CA ALA A 240 7.00 10.79 -0.02
C ALA A 240 6.99 12.17 -0.69
N LEU A 241 7.09 13.27 0.06
CA LEU A 241 7.27 14.62 -0.51
C LEU A 241 8.50 14.70 -1.42
N GLU A 242 9.55 13.93 -1.14
CA GLU A 242 10.79 13.87 -1.94
C GLU A 242 10.78 12.75 -2.99
N ILE A 243 9.74 11.90 -3.02
CA ILE A 243 9.70 10.70 -3.86
C ILE A 243 8.41 10.73 -4.71
N PRO A 244 8.45 11.37 -5.90
CA PRO A 244 7.28 11.50 -6.76
C PRO A 244 6.63 10.17 -7.16
N ARG A 245 7.42 9.08 -7.21
CA ARG A 245 6.95 7.73 -7.52
C ARG A 245 6.19 7.04 -6.40
N VAL A 246 6.23 7.56 -5.18
CA VAL A 246 5.27 7.12 -4.15
C VAL A 246 3.95 7.80 -4.48
N THR A 247 3.03 7.03 -5.04
CA THR A 247 1.75 7.51 -5.58
C THR A 247 0.61 7.29 -4.60
N GLN A 248 0.74 6.30 -3.72
CA GLN A 248 -0.29 5.90 -2.76
C GLN A 248 0.27 5.37 -1.45
N ALA A 249 -0.57 5.40 -0.43
CA ALA A 249 -0.29 4.78 0.86
C ALA A 249 -1.55 4.18 1.45
N ARG A 250 -1.43 3.01 2.11
CA ARG A 250 -2.52 2.45 2.90
C ARG A 250 -2.82 3.38 4.08
N VAL A 251 -4.09 3.76 4.23
CA VAL A 251 -4.57 4.72 5.23
C VAL A 251 -5.44 4.08 6.32
N SER A 252 -5.56 2.75 6.30
CA SER A 252 -6.24 1.94 7.31
C SER A 252 -5.32 0.88 7.92
N ASP A 253 -5.89 0.09 8.83
CA ASP A 253 -5.34 -1.23 9.20
C ASP A 253 -5.53 -2.27 8.07
N ASP A 254 -5.01 -3.47 8.24
CA ASP A 254 -5.24 -4.58 7.30
C ASP A 254 -6.73 -5.00 7.32
N TYR A 255 -7.29 -5.38 6.18
CA TYR A 255 -8.69 -5.83 6.08
C TYR A 255 -8.96 -7.09 6.90
N ALA A 256 -7.96 -7.97 7.08
CA ALA A 256 -8.07 -9.10 8.00
C ALA A 256 -8.40 -8.69 9.45
N VAL A 257 -8.01 -7.50 9.91
CA VAL A 257 -8.37 -6.96 11.23
C VAL A 257 -9.87 -6.65 11.28
N HIS A 258 -10.44 -6.16 10.19
CA HIS A 258 -11.89 -5.96 10.06
C HIS A 258 -12.67 -7.26 10.07
N LEU A 259 -12.24 -8.23 9.25
CA LEU A 259 -12.88 -9.55 9.16
C LEU A 259 -12.92 -10.27 10.52
N ARG A 260 -11.93 -10.05 11.37
CA ARG A 260 -11.86 -10.60 12.75
C ARG A 260 -12.62 -9.76 13.78
N GLN A 261 -13.35 -8.73 13.35
CA GLN A 261 -14.08 -7.77 14.20
C GLN A 261 -13.18 -7.06 15.22
N GLN A 262 -11.92 -6.82 14.86
CA GLN A 262 -10.91 -6.19 15.72
C GLN A 262 -10.65 -4.73 15.33
N GLY A 263 -11.28 -4.23 14.26
CA GLY A 263 -11.12 -2.85 13.82
C GLY A 263 -12.11 -2.43 12.74
N SER A 264 -12.21 -1.12 12.55
CA SER A 264 -13.01 -0.48 11.49
C SER A 264 -12.09 -0.04 10.36
N GLN A 265 -11.63 -0.99 9.55
CA GLN A 265 -10.67 -0.74 8.48
C GLN A 265 -11.17 0.29 7.45
N TRP A 266 -12.49 0.36 7.23
CA TRP A 266 -13.15 1.37 6.40
C TRP A 266 -13.06 2.81 6.94
N ASN A 267 -12.74 3.03 8.22
CA ASN A 267 -12.63 4.35 8.82
C ASN A 267 -11.27 4.99 8.46
N ILE A 268 -11.22 5.62 7.28
CA ILE A 268 -10.02 6.23 6.72
C ILE A 268 -10.00 7.76 6.79
N GLY A 269 -11.01 8.38 7.40
CA GLY A 269 -11.32 9.80 7.18
C GLY A 269 -10.20 10.77 7.55
N VAL A 270 -9.53 10.55 8.69
CA VAL A 270 -8.41 11.40 9.15
C VAL A 270 -7.13 11.10 8.36
N SER A 271 -6.81 9.82 8.20
CA SER A 271 -5.60 9.39 7.47
C SER A 271 -5.63 9.81 5.99
N SER A 272 -6.81 9.79 5.35
CA SER A 272 -7.04 10.28 3.99
C SER A 272 -6.74 11.78 3.86
N MET A 273 -7.04 12.61 4.88
CA MET A 273 -6.70 14.04 4.85
C MET A 273 -5.19 14.23 4.71
N LEU A 274 -4.40 13.50 5.49
CA LEU A 274 -2.93 13.60 5.46
C LEU A 274 -2.37 13.12 4.12
N ALA A 275 -2.78 11.93 3.66
CA ALA A 275 -2.28 11.35 2.42
C ALA A 275 -2.57 12.26 1.22
N ASP A 276 -3.80 12.76 1.07
CA ASP A 276 -4.14 13.63 -0.06
C ASP A 276 -3.49 15.01 0.02
N ALA A 277 -3.37 15.59 1.22
CA ALA A 277 -2.69 16.86 1.43
C ALA A 277 -1.26 16.85 0.86
N ILE A 278 -0.52 15.75 1.06
CA ILE A 278 0.84 15.60 0.54
C ILE A 278 0.87 14.97 -0.87
N GLY A 279 -0.29 14.74 -1.50
CA GLY A 279 -0.39 14.31 -2.89
C GLY A 279 -0.25 12.81 -3.10
N LEU A 280 -0.56 11.99 -2.09
CA LEU A 280 -0.75 10.55 -2.20
C LEU A 280 -2.21 10.22 -2.40
N ALA A 281 -2.50 9.12 -3.08
CA ALA A 281 -3.83 8.54 -3.07
C ALA A 281 -4.02 7.69 -1.80
N PRO A 282 -5.04 7.94 -0.99
CA PRO A 282 -5.39 7.08 0.14
C PRO A 282 -5.86 5.72 -0.34
N TYR A 283 -5.12 4.66 -0.03
CA TYR A 283 -5.56 3.28 -0.27
C TYR A 283 -6.31 2.79 0.98
N LYS A 284 -7.58 2.37 0.80
CA LYS A 284 -8.37 1.75 1.87
C LYS A 284 -7.68 0.46 2.26
N ASP A 285 -7.95 -0.63 1.55
CA ASP A 285 -7.22 -1.89 1.52
C ASP A 285 -8.02 -2.81 0.57
N VAL A 286 -7.62 -4.07 0.42
CA VAL A 286 -8.43 -5.15 -0.12
C VAL A 286 -9.80 -5.25 0.58
N PHE A 287 -10.78 -5.84 -0.09
CA PHE A 287 -12.09 -6.13 0.49
C PHE A 287 -12.77 -7.32 -0.20
N TRP A 288 -13.82 -7.83 0.44
CA TRP A 288 -14.74 -8.78 -0.18
C TRP A 288 -15.99 -8.07 -0.65
N SER A 289 -16.43 -8.38 -1.87
CA SER A 289 -17.71 -7.95 -2.41
C SER A 289 -18.87 -8.82 -1.93
N SER A 290 -18.59 -10.04 -1.46
CA SER A 290 -19.57 -10.93 -0.84
C SER A 290 -19.47 -10.94 0.68
N SER A 291 -20.57 -11.24 1.35
CA SER A 291 -20.57 -11.30 2.82
C SER A 291 -19.96 -12.58 3.36
N ASN A 292 -20.06 -13.68 2.61
CA ASN A 292 -19.64 -14.99 3.08
C ASN A 292 -18.81 -15.68 2.01
N GLU A 293 -17.55 -15.92 2.34
CA GLU A 293 -16.61 -16.68 1.52
C GLU A 293 -16.19 -17.93 2.30
N PRO A 294 -16.86 -19.06 2.09
CA PRO A 294 -16.57 -20.28 2.83
C PRO A 294 -15.14 -20.74 2.53
N GLU A 295 -14.52 -21.41 3.49
CA GLU A 295 -13.13 -21.92 3.38
C GLU A 295 -12.04 -20.84 3.30
N ALA A 296 -12.38 -19.57 3.53
CA ALA A 296 -11.38 -18.51 3.64
C ALA A 296 -10.32 -18.84 4.73
N PRO A 297 -9.05 -18.46 4.53
CA PRO A 297 -7.91 -18.93 5.34
C PRO A 297 -7.79 -18.32 6.74
N TYR A 298 -8.81 -17.58 7.17
CA TYR A 298 -8.86 -16.94 8.47
C TYR A 298 -9.34 -17.98 9.47
N LYS A 299 -8.47 -18.39 10.40
CA LYS A 299 -8.68 -19.48 11.40
C LYS A 299 -9.88 -19.29 12.35
N VAL A 300 -10.73 -18.30 12.10
CA VAL A 300 -11.97 -18.00 12.81
C VAL A 300 -13.06 -17.76 11.76
N PRO A 301 -14.34 -18.05 12.05
CA PRO A 301 -15.42 -17.63 11.18
C PRO A 301 -15.34 -16.11 10.94
N VAL A 302 -15.14 -15.73 9.68
CA VAL A 302 -15.08 -14.34 9.24
C VAL A 302 -16.18 -14.08 8.23
N MET A 303 -16.65 -12.84 8.17
CA MET A 303 -17.61 -12.39 7.18
C MET A 303 -17.44 -10.90 6.95
N GLU A 304 -17.81 -10.42 5.76
CA GLU A 304 -17.96 -8.98 5.49
C GLU A 304 -19.42 -8.57 5.75
N PRO A 305 -19.72 -7.85 6.83
CA PRO A 305 -21.09 -7.52 7.20
C PRO A 305 -21.75 -6.50 6.26
N VAL A 306 -20.98 -5.63 5.61
CA VAL A 306 -21.48 -4.53 4.78
C VAL A 306 -20.60 -4.33 3.53
N PRO A 307 -20.59 -5.27 2.55
CA PRO A 307 -19.68 -5.17 1.39
C PRO A 307 -19.88 -3.90 0.55
N ASP A 308 -21.11 -3.38 0.47
CA ASP A 308 -21.39 -2.10 -0.21
C ASP A 308 -20.63 -0.93 0.42
N ARG A 309 -20.38 -0.94 1.74
CA ARG A 309 -19.57 0.08 2.43
C ARG A 309 -18.11 -0.03 2.00
N GLU A 310 -17.55 -1.24 1.96
CA GLU A 310 -16.15 -1.43 1.59
C GLU A 310 -15.87 -0.95 0.16
N ILE A 311 -16.76 -1.29 -0.78
CA ILE A 311 -16.68 -0.82 -2.16
C ILE A 311 -16.85 0.69 -2.24
N LEU A 312 -17.84 1.26 -1.54
CA LEU A 312 -18.09 2.70 -1.55
C LEU A 312 -16.90 3.48 -0.99
N ILE A 313 -16.36 3.07 0.17
CA ILE A 313 -15.21 3.73 0.79
C ILE A 313 -13.96 3.59 -0.08
N ALA A 314 -13.69 2.40 -0.64
CA ALA A 314 -12.57 2.21 -1.55
C ALA A 314 -12.69 3.14 -2.77
N THR A 315 -13.87 3.22 -3.38
CA THR A 315 -14.14 4.10 -4.54
C THR A 315 -13.93 5.58 -4.20
N LEU A 316 -14.48 6.02 -3.06
CA LEU A 316 -14.42 7.42 -2.63
C LEU A 316 -13.07 7.79 -2.00
N SER A 317 -12.19 6.83 -1.72
CA SER A 317 -10.82 7.08 -1.23
C SER A 317 -9.92 7.75 -2.26
N THR A 318 -10.27 7.69 -3.55
CA THR A 318 -9.44 8.09 -4.71
C THR A 318 -8.16 7.29 -4.93
N GLY A 319 -7.86 6.30 -4.09
CA GLY A 319 -6.81 5.31 -4.29
C GLY A 319 -7.31 4.05 -5.00
N PRO A 320 -6.55 2.95 -4.89
CA PRO A 320 -6.90 1.67 -5.48
C PRO A 320 -8.26 1.15 -5.02
N VAL A 321 -8.97 0.51 -5.94
CA VAL A 321 -10.16 -0.32 -5.67
C VAL A 321 -9.83 -1.74 -6.06
N THR A 322 -9.70 -2.61 -5.05
CA THR A 322 -9.05 -3.91 -5.19
C THR A 322 -9.85 -4.98 -4.44
N PRO A 323 -10.87 -5.60 -5.05
CA PRO A 323 -11.47 -6.81 -4.50
C PRO A 323 -10.43 -7.92 -4.31
N GLY A 324 -10.69 -8.80 -3.35
CA GLY A 324 -9.89 -9.99 -3.05
C GLY A 324 -10.76 -11.22 -2.82
N ASP A 325 -11.95 -11.26 -3.42
CA ASP A 325 -12.93 -12.34 -3.30
C ASP A 325 -12.46 -13.65 -3.95
N ALA A 326 -12.92 -14.79 -3.43
CA ALA A 326 -12.82 -16.07 -4.14
C ALA A 326 -13.49 -16.02 -5.52
N ILE A 327 -12.97 -16.80 -6.47
CA ILE A 327 -13.45 -16.86 -7.86
C ILE A 327 -14.97 -17.06 -7.96
N ASN A 328 -15.52 -18.00 -7.17
CA ASN A 328 -16.93 -18.35 -7.24
C ASN A 328 -17.84 -17.49 -6.33
N TYR A 329 -17.25 -16.59 -5.53
CA TYR A 329 -17.99 -15.75 -4.58
C TYR A 329 -17.94 -14.27 -4.92
N THR A 330 -17.25 -13.88 -5.99
CA THR A 330 -17.16 -12.49 -6.44
C THR A 330 -18.53 -11.95 -6.93
N ASP A 331 -19.08 -10.93 -6.27
CA ASP A 331 -20.27 -10.20 -6.72
C ASP A 331 -19.88 -9.13 -7.76
N VAL A 332 -19.80 -9.57 -9.02
CA VAL A 332 -19.45 -8.73 -10.18
C VAL A 332 -20.35 -7.49 -10.28
N ASN A 333 -21.66 -7.63 -10.07
CA ASN A 333 -22.60 -6.52 -10.21
C ASN A 333 -22.37 -5.44 -9.15
N ARG A 334 -21.97 -5.85 -7.94
CA ARG A 334 -21.65 -4.92 -6.86
C ARG A 334 -20.36 -4.18 -7.13
N ILE A 335 -19.30 -4.89 -7.52
CA ILE A 335 -18.00 -4.29 -7.83
C ILE A 335 -18.13 -3.32 -9.01
N MET A 336 -18.84 -3.68 -10.08
CA MET A 336 -19.00 -2.82 -11.27
C MET A 336 -19.71 -1.49 -10.99
N ARG A 337 -20.25 -1.24 -9.78
CA ARG A 337 -20.75 0.08 -9.38
C ARG A 337 -19.62 1.10 -9.17
N CYS A 338 -18.39 0.66 -8.94
CA CYS A 338 -17.25 1.55 -8.72
C CYS A 338 -16.56 2.01 -10.01
N CYS A 339 -16.83 1.37 -11.15
CA CYS A 339 -16.06 1.58 -12.37
C CYS A 339 -16.91 1.47 -13.64
N ASN A 340 -16.39 1.96 -14.77
CA ASN A 340 -17.02 1.71 -16.07
C ASN A 340 -16.70 0.29 -16.61
N GLN A 341 -17.22 -0.04 -17.79
CA GLN A 341 -17.03 -1.34 -18.45
C GLN A 341 -15.55 -1.71 -18.74
N ARG A 342 -14.64 -0.74 -18.72
CA ARG A 342 -13.20 -0.95 -18.92
C ARG A 342 -12.42 -1.03 -17.61
N GLY A 343 -13.11 -0.98 -16.48
CA GLY A 343 -12.49 -0.95 -15.16
C GLY A 343 -11.98 0.42 -14.73
N LEU A 344 -12.23 1.50 -15.48
CA LEU A 344 -11.86 2.86 -15.03
C LEU A 344 -12.73 3.25 -13.83
N ILE A 345 -12.09 3.50 -12.70
CA ILE A 345 -12.74 3.82 -11.43
C ILE A 345 -13.43 5.19 -11.51
N LEU A 346 -14.71 5.23 -11.12
CA LEU A 346 -15.56 6.41 -11.07
C LEU A 346 -15.44 7.06 -9.69
N LYS A 347 -14.30 7.72 -9.46
CA LYS A 347 -13.95 8.36 -8.19
C LYS A 347 -14.11 9.89 -8.23
N PRO A 348 -14.29 10.54 -7.07
CA PRO A 348 -14.29 12.00 -6.94
C PRO A 348 -12.90 12.63 -7.17
N ASP A 349 -12.83 13.96 -7.22
CA ASP A 349 -11.55 14.68 -7.32
C ASP A 349 -10.73 14.63 -6.02
N ARG A 350 -11.42 14.47 -4.89
CA ARG A 350 -10.82 14.47 -3.55
C ARG A 350 -11.24 13.23 -2.79
N PRO A 351 -10.38 12.65 -1.94
CA PRO A 351 -10.78 11.51 -1.13
C PRO A 351 -11.91 11.86 -0.18
N ILE A 352 -12.61 10.83 0.24
CA ILE A 352 -13.48 10.86 1.40
C ILE A 352 -12.68 11.20 2.66
N THR A 353 -13.16 12.17 3.42
CA THR A 353 -12.53 12.66 4.65
C THR A 353 -13.58 12.88 5.72
N LEU A 354 -13.18 12.82 6.99
CA LEU A 354 -14.08 13.12 8.11
C LEU A 354 -14.46 14.61 8.07
N ILE A 355 -15.71 14.96 8.33
CA ILE A 355 -16.10 16.38 8.34
C ILE A 355 -15.50 17.13 9.54
N ASP A 356 -15.27 18.44 9.38
CA ASP A 356 -14.61 19.27 10.39
C ASP A 356 -15.32 19.24 11.76
N ALA A 357 -16.66 19.20 11.77
CA ALA A 357 -17.43 19.18 13.00
C ALA A 357 -17.15 17.92 13.84
N LEU A 358 -16.95 16.76 13.21
CA LEU A 358 -16.64 15.52 13.92
C LEU A 358 -15.19 15.49 14.40
N VAL A 359 -14.24 16.06 13.66
CA VAL A 359 -12.87 16.20 14.16
C VAL A 359 -12.83 17.10 15.39
N ALA A 360 -13.58 18.21 15.38
CA ALA A 360 -13.69 19.11 16.52
C ALA A 360 -14.36 18.43 17.72
N ASP A 361 -15.43 17.67 17.50
CA ASP A 361 -16.13 16.90 18.52
C ASP A 361 -15.23 15.82 19.15
N TRP A 362 -14.45 15.10 18.34
CA TRP A 362 -13.45 14.15 18.84
C TRP A 362 -12.40 14.85 19.71
N ALA A 363 -11.91 16.02 19.28
CA ALA A 363 -10.94 16.78 20.08
C ALA A 363 -11.52 17.24 21.43
N GLN A 364 -12.82 17.54 21.51
CA GLN A 364 -13.50 17.93 22.74
C GLN A 364 -13.83 16.73 23.64
N ASN A 365 -14.08 15.56 23.05
CA ASN A 365 -14.48 14.34 23.76
C ASN A 365 -13.35 13.30 23.88
N ASN A 366 -12.09 13.74 23.99
CA ASN A 366 -10.92 12.88 24.16
C ASN A 366 -10.79 11.73 23.13
N GLY A 367 -11.16 12.01 21.88
CA GLY A 367 -11.08 11.05 20.77
C GLY A 367 -12.22 10.03 20.72
N VAL A 368 -13.24 10.15 21.57
CA VAL A 368 -14.41 9.25 21.52
C VAL A 368 -15.34 9.67 20.37
N ALA A 369 -15.52 8.80 19.39
CA ALA A 369 -16.40 9.06 18.27
C ALA A 369 -17.88 9.07 18.69
N GLN A 370 -18.58 10.19 18.48
CA GLN A 370 -20.03 10.31 18.67
C GLN A 370 -20.85 9.87 17.44
N GLY A 371 -20.16 9.44 16.39
CA GLY A 371 -20.71 9.06 15.09
C GLY A 371 -19.67 9.24 13.98
N GLU A 372 -20.04 8.85 12.77
CA GLU A 372 -19.19 9.00 11.60
C GLU A 372 -19.94 9.64 10.44
N LEU A 373 -19.39 10.73 9.91
CA LEU A 373 -19.90 11.44 8.75
C LEU A 373 -18.73 11.93 7.92
N TYR A 374 -18.79 11.59 6.64
CA TYR A 374 -17.73 11.87 5.71
C TYR A 374 -18.19 12.80 4.60
N SER A 375 -17.25 13.51 3.99
CA SER A 375 -17.48 14.28 2.78
C SER A 375 -16.37 14.07 1.77
N THR A 376 -16.72 14.28 0.51
CA THR A 376 -15.81 14.29 -0.64
C THR A 376 -16.26 15.41 -1.59
N ARG A 377 -15.49 15.67 -2.66
CA ARG A 377 -15.77 16.72 -3.64
C ARG A 377 -15.46 16.23 -5.05
N SER A 378 -16.39 16.50 -5.97
CA SER A 378 -16.18 16.44 -7.41
C SER A 378 -16.48 17.82 -8.01
N THR A 379 -15.70 18.22 -8.99
CA THR A 379 -15.81 19.46 -9.75
C THR A 379 -16.40 19.06 -11.09
N LEU A 380 -17.60 19.57 -11.38
CA LEU A 380 -18.32 19.32 -12.64
C LEU A 380 -17.85 20.24 -13.76
#